data_AF-A0A3B7PNC8-F1
#
_entry.id   AF-A0A3B7PNC8-F1
#
_cell.length_a   1.000
_cell.length_b   1.000
_cell.length_c   1.000
_cell.angle_alpha   90.00
_cell.angle_beta   90.00
_cell.angle_gamma   90.00
#
_symmetry.space_group_name_H-M   'P 1'
#
loop_
_entity.id
_entity.type
_entity.pdbx_description
1 polymer ?
#
loop_
_entity_poly.entity_id
_entity_poly.type
_entity_poly.pdbx_seq_one_letter_code
_entity_poly.pdbx_strand_id
1 'polypeptide(L)'
;MNQHHLISNKNPLIFWVKEFWGLVEDFYFLCFYLENNKTISYDSLSSGERQVIYIFTKVINANENNALILMDEPEISLHLSWQEMLLSEIRKVNKNSQIIIVTHSPAIVMNGWMDSFTDIKDIINEAKNNV
;
A
#
# COMPACT_ATOMS: atom_id res chain seq x y z
N MET A 1 -31.02 1.81 27.73
CA MET A 1 -31.60 2.71 26.71
C MET A 1 -30.47 3.61 26.20
N ASN A 2 -29.90 3.21 25.07
CA ASN A 2 -28.98 3.83 24.12
C ASN A 2 -28.14 5.06 24.54
N GLN A 3 -26.83 4.84 24.69
CA GLN A 3 -25.79 5.84 24.39
C GLN A 3 -25.11 5.48 23.06
N HIS A 4 -25.85 5.63 21.96
CA HIS A 4 -25.29 5.63 20.61
C HIS A 4 -25.89 6.81 19.87
N HIS A 5 -25.26 7.97 19.97
CA HIS A 5 -25.31 8.98 18.93
C HIS A 5 -24.17 9.97 19.19
N LEU A 6 -23.60 10.46 18.08
CA LEU A 6 -22.54 11.47 17.99
C LEU A 6 -21.11 10.94 17.86
N ILE A 7 -20.87 10.04 16.89
CA ILE A 7 -19.64 10.20 16.10
C ILE A 7 -19.99 11.15 14.97
N SER A 8 -19.45 12.36 15.12
CA SER A 8 -19.66 13.52 14.28
C SER A 8 -19.33 13.25 12.81
N ASN A 9 -20.14 13.87 11.97
CA ASN A 9 -19.99 14.13 10.54
C ASN A 9 -18.63 14.79 10.21
N LYS A 10 -17.51 14.06 10.34
CA LYS A 10 -16.19 14.53 9.87
C LYS A 10 -16.14 14.27 8.38
N ASN A 11 -15.99 15.33 7.59
CA ASN A 11 -15.68 15.22 6.18
C ASN A 11 -14.52 14.21 6.02
N PRO A 12 -14.70 13.08 5.32
CA PRO A 12 -13.69 12.03 5.24
C PRO A 12 -12.37 12.60 4.71
N LEU A 13 -12.39 13.57 3.80
CA LEU A 13 -11.18 14.22 3.30
C LEU A 13 -10.37 14.91 4.41
N ILE A 14 -11.03 15.56 5.39
CA ILE A 14 -10.34 16.22 6.50
C ILE A 14 -9.73 15.19 7.46
N PHE A 15 -10.38 14.03 7.61
CA PHE A 15 -9.85 12.91 8.39
C PHE A 15 -8.59 12.33 7.72
N TRP A 16 -8.66 12.04 6.42
CA TRP A 16 -7.51 11.58 5.62
C TRP A 16 -6.37 12.58 5.63
N VAL A 17 -6.65 13.88 5.48
CA VAL A 17 -5.63 14.94 5.54
C VAL A 17 -4.92 14.94 6.89
N LYS A 18 -5.65 14.84 8.02
CA LYS A 18 -5.03 14.81 9.35
C LYS A 18 -4.23 13.54 9.62
N GLU A 19 -4.75 12.38 9.24
CA GLU A 19 -4.03 11.11 9.39
C GLU A 19 -2.79 11.08 8.49
N PHE A 20 -2.91 11.58 7.25
CA PHE A 20 -1.82 11.70 6.29
C PHE A 20 -0.73 12.65 6.78
N TRP A 21 -1.07 13.86 7.24
CA TRP A 21 -0.10 14.81 7.80
C TRP A 21 0.54 14.29 9.08
N GLY A 22 -0.23 13.63 9.96
CA GLY A 22 0.31 12.98 11.16
C GLY A 22 1.35 11.92 10.82
N LEU A 23 1.06 11.08 9.81
CA LEU A 23 2.02 10.10 9.31
C LEU A 23 3.28 10.77 8.75
N VAL A 24 3.12 11.83 7.96
CA VAL A 24 4.26 12.60 7.41
C VAL A 24 5.15 13.13 8.54
N GLU A 25 4.57 13.71 9.60
CA GLU A 25 5.29 14.16 10.79
C GLU A 25 5.98 12.99 11.52
N ASP A 26 5.32 11.85 11.69
CA ASP A 26 5.89 10.66 12.33
C ASP A 26 7.12 10.12 11.57
N PHE A 27 7.12 10.22 10.24
CA PHE A 27 8.26 9.80 9.41
C PHE A 27 9.45 10.77 9.43
N TYR A 28 9.25 12.07 9.70
CA TYR A 28 10.36 13.04 9.80
C TYR A 28 11.33 12.74 10.96
N PHE A 29 10.86 12.04 11.99
CA PHE A 29 11.69 11.59 13.12
C PHE A 29 12.27 10.19 12.92
N LEU A 30 11.97 9.51 11.81
CA LEU A 30 12.43 8.15 11.56
C LEU A 30 13.92 8.16 11.18
N CYS A 31 14.72 7.46 11.97
CA CYS A 31 16.16 7.28 11.76
C CYS A 31 16.48 5.78 11.73
N PHE A 32 17.22 5.36 10.72
CA PHE A 32 17.61 3.96 10.51
C PHE A 32 19.04 3.75 10.98
N TYR A 33 19.24 2.75 11.85
CA TYR A 33 20.57 2.34 12.31
C TYR A 33 21.07 1.18 11.46
N LEU A 34 22.25 1.36 10.86
CA LEU A 34 22.93 0.32 10.09
C LEU A 34 23.97 -0.41 10.96
N GLU A 35 24.30 -1.64 10.57
CA GLU A 35 25.25 -2.51 11.29
C GLU A 35 26.66 -1.89 11.49
N ASN A 36 27.02 -0.90 10.66
CA ASN A 36 28.30 -0.18 10.74
C ASN A 36 28.25 1.08 11.62
N ASN A 37 27.30 1.17 12.55
CA ASN A 37 27.03 2.34 13.40
C ASN A 37 26.73 3.63 12.63
N LYS A 38 26.36 3.53 11.34
CA LYS A 38 25.87 4.68 10.58
C LYS A 38 24.39 4.83 10.79
N THR A 39 23.96 6.09 10.87
CA THR A 39 22.57 6.47 10.92
C THR A 39 22.18 7.09 9.57
N ILE A 40 21.03 6.69 9.05
CA ILE A 40 20.42 7.24 7.85
C ILE A 40 19.10 7.89 8.25
N SER A 41 18.92 9.17 7.93
CA SER A 41 17.63 9.83 8.15
C SER A 41 16.65 9.44 7.04
N TYR A 42 15.35 9.45 7.35
CA TYR A 42 14.31 9.23 6.35
C TYR A 42 14.45 10.15 5.12
N ASP A 43 14.84 11.40 5.32
CA ASP A 43 15.06 12.39 4.24
C ASP A 43 16.24 12.07 3.31
N SER A 44 17.12 11.16 3.70
CA SER A 44 18.23 10.71 2.85
C SER A 44 17.91 9.47 2.02
N LEU A 45 16.75 8.84 2.24
CA LEU A 45 16.29 7.72 1.43
C LEU A 45 15.82 8.18 0.05
N SER A 46 16.01 7.34 -0.96
CA SER A 46 15.38 7.49 -2.27
C SER A 46 13.86 7.40 -2.18
N SER A 47 13.15 7.93 -3.18
CA SER A 47 11.69 7.80 -3.26
C SER A 47 11.23 6.35 -3.23
N GLY A 48 11.92 5.46 -3.93
CA GLY A 48 11.64 4.02 -3.93
C GLY A 48 11.77 3.37 -2.57
N GLU A 49 12.84 3.67 -1.82
CA GLU A 49 13.03 3.17 -0.45
C GLU A 49 11.93 3.67 0.48
N ARG A 50 11.56 4.95 0.41
CA ARG A 50 10.46 5.51 1.20
C ARG A 50 9.13 4.84 0.86
N GLN A 51 8.86 4.60 -0.42
CA GLN A 51 7.65 3.93 -0.87
C GLN A 51 7.57 2.49 -0.35
N VAL A 52 8.66 1.74 -0.41
CA VAL A 52 8.74 0.38 0.19
C VAL A 52 8.41 0.44 1.68
N ILE A 53 9.08 1.32 2.43
CA ILE A 53 8.87 1.44 3.89
C ILE A 53 7.41 1.79 4.20
N TYR A 54 6.82 2.72 3.46
CA TYR A 54 5.43 3.09 3.59
C TYR A 54 4.48 1.90 3.33
N ILE A 55 4.66 1.19 2.22
CA ILE A 55 3.85 0.02 1.84
C ILE A 55 3.93 -1.04 2.93
N PHE A 56 5.14 -1.45 3.33
CA PHE A 56 5.31 -2.52 4.31
C PHE A 56 4.75 -2.14 5.68
N THR A 57 4.91 -0.89 6.10
CA THR A 57 4.32 -0.41 7.36
C THR A 57 2.79 -0.56 7.35
N LYS A 58 2.13 -0.17 6.24
CA LYS A 58 0.68 -0.31 6.09
C LYS A 58 0.25 -1.78 6.02
N VAL A 59 0.98 -2.61 5.28
CA VAL A 59 0.70 -4.05 5.12
C VAL A 59 0.83 -4.80 6.45
N ILE A 60 1.86 -4.49 7.25
CA ILE A 60 2.07 -5.07 8.58
C ILE A 60 0.91 -4.72 9.50
N ASN A 61 0.55 -3.43 9.60
CA ASN A 61 -0.54 -2.98 10.46
C ASN A 61 -1.91 -3.55 10.05
N ALA A 62 -2.10 -3.87 8.78
CA ALA A 62 -3.33 -4.47 8.26
C ALA A 62 -3.46 -5.98 8.55
N ASN A 63 -2.35 -6.69 8.80
CA ASN A 63 -2.32 -8.15 8.94
C ASN A 63 -3.13 -8.66 10.15
N GLU A 64 -3.18 -7.89 11.24
CA GLU A 64 -3.89 -8.28 12.46
C GLU A 64 -5.42 -8.36 12.27
N ASN A 65 -5.95 -7.69 11.25
CA ASN A 65 -7.41 -7.51 11.06
C ASN A 65 -7.98 -8.20 9.81
N ASN A 66 -7.19 -9.02 9.10
CA ASN A 66 -7.59 -9.61 7.80
C ASN A 66 -8.20 -8.56 6.84
N ALA A 67 -7.57 -7.39 6.77
CA ALA A 67 -8.16 -6.24 6.08
C ALA A 67 -8.20 -6.40 4.55
N LEU A 68 -9.00 -5.55 3.89
CA LEU A 68 -8.90 -5.27 2.46
C LEU A 68 -7.88 -4.15 2.23
N ILE A 69 -6.83 -4.44 1.46
CA ILE A 69 -5.79 -3.48 1.10
C ILE A 69 -5.97 -3.11 -0.38
N LEU A 70 -6.13 -1.82 -0.63
CA LEU A 70 -6.23 -1.25 -1.98
C LEU A 70 -4.97 -0.42 -2.25
N MET A 71 -4.30 -0.68 -3.37
CA MET A 71 -3.12 0.08 -3.79
C MET A 71 -3.30 0.54 -5.24
N ASP A 72 -2.97 1.80 -5.48
CA ASP A 72 -2.93 2.41 -6.81
C ASP A 72 -1.48 2.76 -7.13
N GLU A 73 -0.95 2.20 -8.21
CA GLU A 73 0.44 2.34 -8.68
C GLU A 73 1.51 2.24 -7.57
N PRO A 74 1.50 1.17 -6.74
CA PRO A 74 2.48 1.01 -5.66
C PRO A 74 3.94 0.89 -6.16
N GLU A 75 4.14 0.74 -7.47
CA GLU A 75 5.43 0.57 -8.14
C GLU A 75 6.05 1.85 -8.69
N ILE A 76 5.34 2.99 -8.69
CA ILE A 76 5.68 4.19 -9.49
C ILE A 76 7.11 4.70 -9.28
N SER A 77 7.71 4.50 -8.10
CA SER A 77 9.09 4.92 -7.79
C SER A 77 10.07 3.76 -7.60
N LEU A 78 9.64 2.53 -7.86
CA LEU A 78 10.42 1.31 -7.61
C LEU A 78 11.22 0.91 -8.86
N HIS A 79 12.45 0.45 -8.65
CA HIS A 79 13.24 -0.21 -9.69
C HIS A 79 12.57 -1.52 -10.12
N LEU A 80 12.74 -1.92 -11.39
CA LEU A 80 12.06 -3.08 -11.99
C LEU A 80 12.15 -4.35 -11.14
N SER A 81 13.35 -4.69 -10.66
CA SER A 81 13.58 -5.85 -9.79
C SER A 81 12.76 -5.83 -8.50
N TRP A 82 12.46 -4.64 -7.95
CA TRP A 82 11.62 -4.51 -6.76
C TRP A 82 10.15 -4.64 -7.11
N GLN A 83 9.72 -4.17 -8.28
CA GLN A 83 8.35 -4.36 -8.78
C GLN A 83 8.03 -5.85 -8.91
N GLU A 84 8.95 -6.61 -9.52
CA GLU A 84 8.84 -8.06 -9.70
C GLU A 84 8.73 -8.83 -8.37
N MET A 85 9.35 -8.33 -7.30
CA MET A 85 9.34 -9.00 -5.99
C MET A 85 8.23 -8.50 -5.07
N LEU A 86 7.67 -7.31 -5.32
CA LEU A 86 6.80 -6.57 -4.39
C LEU A 86 5.67 -7.44 -3.80
N LEU A 87 4.87 -8.07 -4.66
CA LEU A 87 3.74 -8.89 -4.23
C LEU A 87 4.17 -10.10 -3.39
N SER A 88 5.27 -10.75 -3.75
CA SER A 88 5.77 -11.91 -3.01
C SER A 88 6.26 -11.52 -1.62
N GLU A 89 6.95 -10.37 -1.49
CA GLU A 89 7.42 -9.86 -0.21
C GLU A 89 6.25 -9.39 0.67
N ILE A 90 5.27 -8.68 0.09
CA ILE A 90 4.02 -8.32 0.79
C ILE A 90 3.34 -9.57 1.36
N ARG A 91 3.25 -10.65 0.58
CA ARG A 91 2.60 -11.90 0.98
C ARG A 91 3.34 -12.69 2.04
N LYS A 92 4.67 -12.58 2.14
CA LYS A 92 5.45 -13.15 3.24
C LYS A 92 5.05 -12.54 4.58
N VAL A 93 4.79 -11.23 4.58
CA VAL A 93 4.51 -10.44 5.78
C VAL A 93 3.01 -10.43 6.12
N ASN A 94 2.14 -10.44 5.12
CA ASN A 94 0.69 -10.48 5.29
C ASN A 94 0.06 -11.55 4.39
N LYS A 95 -0.31 -12.66 5.02
CA LYS A 95 -0.90 -13.83 4.34
C LYS A 95 -2.41 -13.76 4.22
N ASN A 96 -3.07 -12.97 5.08
CA ASN A 96 -4.50 -13.08 5.30
C ASN A 96 -5.30 -11.98 4.61
N SER A 97 -4.73 -10.78 4.44
CA SER A 97 -5.42 -9.66 3.83
C SER A 97 -5.73 -9.92 2.36
N GLN A 98 -6.92 -9.51 1.93
CA GLN A 98 -7.22 -9.37 0.50
C GLN A 98 -6.48 -8.14 -0.02
N ILE A 99 -5.84 -8.26 -1.17
CA ILE A 99 -5.05 -7.18 -1.76
C ILE A 99 -5.54 -6.98 -3.19
N ILE A 100 -5.92 -5.75 -3.53
CA ILE A 100 -6.28 -5.33 -4.87
C ILE A 100 -5.31 -4.23 -5.27
N ILE A 101 -4.65 -4.43 -6.41
CA ILE A 101 -3.68 -3.48 -6.96
C ILE A 101 -4.15 -3.06 -8.34
N VAL A 102 -4.11 -1.75 -8.58
CA VAL A 102 -4.23 -1.16 -9.91
C VAL A 102 -2.84 -0.72 -10.34
N THR A 103 -2.42 -1.13 -11.53
CA THR A 103 -1.04 -0.92 -12.01
C THR A 103 -1.02 -0.88 -13.53
N HIS A 104 -0.11 -0.06 -14.08
CA HIS A 104 0.26 -0.11 -15.49
C HIS A 104 1.51 -0.97 -15.75
N SER A 105 2.19 -1.43 -14.70
CA SER A 105 3.41 -2.22 -14.82
C SER A 105 3.12 -3.72 -14.89
N PRO A 106 3.44 -4.39 -16.01
CA PRO A 106 3.33 -5.85 -16.07
C PRO A 106 4.29 -6.55 -15.11
N ALA A 107 5.38 -5.90 -14.71
CA ALA A 107 6.40 -6.48 -13.83
C ALA A 107 5.82 -6.97 -12.50
N ILE A 108 4.78 -6.29 -11.99
CA ILE A 108 4.09 -6.67 -10.75
C ILE A 108 3.50 -8.07 -10.82
N VAL A 109 2.97 -8.49 -11.99
CA VAL A 109 2.29 -9.78 -12.14
C VAL A 109 3.17 -10.90 -12.71
N MET A 110 4.34 -10.56 -13.27
CA MET A 110 5.22 -11.50 -13.97
C MET A 110 5.71 -12.66 -13.11
N ASN A 111 5.84 -12.47 -11.79
CA ASN A 111 6.34 -13.49 -10.87
C ASN A 111 5.22 -14.34 -10.23
N GLY A 112 4.42 -15.00 -11.08
CA GLY A 112 3.47 -16.03 -10.65
C GLY A 112 2.10 -15.51 -10.19
N TRP A 113 1.73 -14.29 -10.59
CA TRP A 113 0.44 -13.68 -10.22
C TRP A 113 -0.52 -13.52 -11.40
N MET A 114 -0.21 -14.11 -12.57
CA MET A 114 -1.02 -14.01 -13.78
C MET A 114 -2.45 -14.55 -13.58
N ASP A 115 -2.64 -15.58 -12.74
CA ASP A 115 -3.96 -16.13 -12.43
C ASP A 115 -4.85 -15.15 -11.63
N SER A 116 -4.26 -14.11 -11.04
CA SER A 116 -4.94 -13.06 -10.28
C SER A 116 -5.02 -11.73 -11.04
N PHE A 117 -4.59 -11.71 -12.31
CA PHE A 117 -4.65 -10.53 -13.17
C PHE A 117 -6.00 -10.42 -13.87
N THR A 118 -6.52 -9.20 -13.99
CA THR A 118 -7.72 -8.91 -14.78
C THR A 118 -7.48 -7.62 -15.56
N ASP A 119 -7.65 -7.66 -16.88
CA ASP A 119 -7.58 -6.45 -17.70
C ASP A 119 -8.88 -5.66 -17.51
N ILE A 120 -8.74 -4.34 -17.31
CA ILE A 120 -9.88 -3.44 -17.14
C ILE A 120 -10.84 -3.47 -18.34
N LYS A 121 -10.34 -3.77 -19.55
CA LYS A 121 -11.17 -3.93 -20.74
C LYS A 121 -12.16 -5.08 -20.61
N ASP A 122 -11.75 -6.18 -19.99
CA ASP A 122 -12.60 -7.35 -19.80
C ASP A 122 -13.75 -7.00 -18.86
N ILE A 123 -13.45 -6.27 -17.77
CA ILE A 123 -14.46 -5.75 -16.82
C ILE A 123 -15.47 -4.83 -17.52
N ILE A 124 -14.99 -3.91 -18.36
CA ILE A 124 -15.85 -2.98 -19.10
C ILE A 124 -16.76 -3.73 -20.08
N ASN A 125 -16.23 -4.74 -20.76
CA ASN A 125 -17.00 -5.53 -21.73
C ASN A 125 -18.07 -6.38 -21.03
N GLU A 126 -17.75 -7.02 -19.91
CA GLU A 126 -18.74 -7.73 -19.09
C GLU A 126 -19.85 -6.80 -18.60
N ALA A 127 -19.50 -5.61 -18.13
CA ALA A 127 -20.49 -4.63 -17.68
C ALA A 127 -21.43 -4.19 -18.80
N LYS A 128 -20.94 -4.06 -20.05
CA LYS A 128 -21.75 -3.71 -21.22
C LYS A 128 -22.66 -4.84 -21.69
N ASN A 129 -22.22 -6.10 -21.54
CA ASN A 129 -23.00 -7.27 -21.95
C ASN A 129 -24.09 -7.66 -20.95
N ASN A 130 -24.04 -7.13 -19.73
CA ASN A 130 -25.01 -7.36 -18.65
C ASN A 130 -26.09 -6.26 -18.54
N VAL A 131 -26.14 -5.33 -19.50
CA VAL A 131 -27.14 -4.25 -19.64
C VAL A 131 -27.89 -4.43 -20.94
#